data_AF-A0A2V6PGH7-F1
#
_entry.id   AF-A0A2V6PGH7-F1
#
_cell.length_a   1.000
_cell.length_b   1.000
_cell.length_c   1.000
_cell.angle_alpha   90.00
_cell.angle_beta   90.00
_cell.angle_gamma   90.00
#
_symmetry.space_group_name_H-M   'P 1'
#
loop_
_entity.id
_entity.type
_entity.pdbx_description
1 polymer ?
#
loop_
_entity_poly.entity_id
_entity_poly.type
_entity_poly.pdbx_seq_one_letter_code
_entity_poly.pdbx_strand_id
1 'polypeptide(L)'
;MNSAAADWNEKIEIGVGALTLNLARAGLAFVDLDAEARTALQSVRGAEVGVYQLRHRHKPIKHSAMLSAADKAMASRGWDRIVGVMSQRELVAIYVRNDVRSARNVKVCLLALNGREMVVASARSNLEPLMELAFNRPE
;
A
#
# COMPACT_ATOMS: atom_id res chain seq x y z
N MET A 1 15.20 -5.16 -17.84
CA MET A 1 14.76 -4.31 -16.72
C MET A 1 16.00 -3.59 -16.20
N ASN A 2 16.36 -2.36 -16.61
CA ASN A 2 17.68 -1.83 -16.19
C ASN A 2 17.93 -0.31 -16.30
N SER A 3 16.90 0.54 -16.19
CA SER A 3 17.16 2.00 -16.15
C SER A 3 16.23 2.75 -15.19
N ALA A 4 14.93 2.42 -15.18
CA ALA A 4 14.00 3.03 -14.23
C ALA A 4 14.32 2.70 -12.75
N ALA A 5 14.80 1.48 -12.44
CA ALA A 5 15.16 1.09 -11.08
C ALA A 5 16.49 1.70 -10.59
N ALA A 6 17.42 2.00 -11.51
CA ALA A 6 18.73 2.57 -11.17
C ALA A 6 18.64 4.04 -10.71
N ASP A 7 17.55 4.72 -11.05
CA ASP A 7 17.30 6.11 -10.67
C ASP A 7 16.68 6.26 -9.27
N TRP A 8 16.16 5.19 -8.65
CA TRP A 8 15.56 5.25 -7.31
C TRP A 8 16.53 4.72 -6.25
N ASN A 9 16.82 5.55 -5.26
CA ASN A 9 17.56 5.15 -4.07
C ASN A 9 16.58 4.66 -3.01
N GLU A 10 16.65 3.38 -2.68
CA GLU A 10 15.94 2.83 -1.52
C GLU A 10 16.49 3.48 -0.25
N LYS A 11 15.60 4.04 0.56
CA LYS A 11 15.96 4.61 1.87
C LYS A 11 15.69 3.62 2.98
N ILE A 12 14.52 2.97 2.93
CA ILE A 12 14.00 2.12 3.97
C ILE A 12 13.13 1.04 3.32
N GLU A 13 13.34 -0.21 3.70
CA GLU A 13 12.39 -1.30 3.48
C GLU A 13 12.09 -1.95 4.84
N ILE A 14 10.81 -1.98 5.21
CA ILE A 14 10.34 -2.57 6.48
C ILE A 14 9.26 -3.59 6.15
N GLY A 15 9.52 -4.85 6.48
CA GLY A 15 8.53 -5.93 6.51
C GLY A 15 8.08 -6.23 7.93
N VAL A 16 6.77 -6.18 8.18
CA VAL A 16 6.14 -6.63 9.43
C VAL A 16 5.26 -7.84 9.15
N GLY A 17 5.72 -9.00 9.61
CA GLY A 17 4.96 -10.25 9.56
C GLY A 17 3.99 -10.40 10.73
N ALA A 18 3.27 -11.52 10.75
CA ALA A 18 2.25 -11.80 11.76
C ALA A 18 2.77 -11.74 13.21
N LEU A 19 4.01 -12.18 13.45
CA LEU A 19 4.62 -12.18 14.78
C LEU A 19 4.81 -10.75 15.30
N THR A 20 5.50 -9.90 14.55
CA THR A 20 5.79 -8.51 14.92
C THR A 20 4.50 -7.71 15.08
N LEU A 21 3.52 -7.94 14.21
CA LEU A 21 2.22 -7.27 14.27
C LEU A 21 1.42 -7.69 15.51
N ASN A 22 1.44 -8.96 15.90
CA ASN A 22 0.79 -9.43 17.12
C ASN A 22 1.45 -8.88 18.39
N LEU A 23 2.77 -8.73 18.40
CA LEU A 23 3.46 -8.08 19.51
C LEU A 23 3.06 -6.60 19.63
N ALA A 24 3.02 -5.87 18.50
CA ALA A 24 2.57 -4.48 18.47
C ALA A 24 1.12 -4.35 18.99
N ARG A 25 0.23 -5.26 18.59
CA ARG A 25 -1.16 -5.30 19.11
C ARG A 25 -1.23 -5.55 20.61
N ALA A 26 -0.42 -6.46 21.12
CA ALA A 26 -0.39 -6.76 22.55
C ALA A 26 0.04 -5.52 23.35
N GLY A 27 1.03 -4.76 22.86
CA GLY A 27 1.42 -3.49 23.46
C GLY A 27 0.34 -2.41 23.34
N LEU A 28 -0.28 -2.30 22.16
CA LEU A 28 -1.35 -1.33 21.91
C LEU A 28 -2.67 -1.66 22.64
N ALA A 29 -2.82 -2.86 23.21
CA ALA A 29 -3.95 -3.20 24.06
C ALA A 29 -4.02 -2.34 25.34
N PHE A 30 -2.89 -1.77 25.77
CA PHE A 30 -2.77 -0.89 26.94
C PHE A 30 -2.92 0.60 26.60
N VAL A 31 -3.17 0.93 25.33
CA VAL A 31 -3.39 2.30 24.86
C VAL A 31 -4.87 2.47 24.53
N ASP A 32 -5.42 3.64 24.87
CA ASP A 32 -6.76 3.99 24.46
C ASP A 32 -6.75 4.27 22.95
N LEU A 33 -7.39 3.36 22.21
CA LEU A 33 -7.56 3.44 20.76
C LEU A 33 -9.05 3.39 20.53
N ASP A 34 -9.54 4.31 19.70
CA ASP A 34 -10.93 4.25 19.26
C ASP A 34 -11.22 2.90 18.56
N ALA A 35 -12.51 2.53 18.56
CA ALA A 35 -12.95 1.23 18.07
C ALA A 35 -12.62 1.01 16.57
N GLU A 36 -12.57 2.08 15.79
CA GLU A 36 -12.25 2.02 14.37
C GLU A 36 -10.77 1.73 14.15
N ALA A 37 -9.88 2.47 14.81
CA ALA A 37 -8.44 2.27 14.77
C ALA A 37 -8.05 0.87 15.26
N ARG A 38 -8.70 0.38 16.32
CA ARG A 38 -8.50 -0.98 16.83
C ARG A 38 -8.92 -2.03 15.81
N THR A 39 -10.09 -1.87 15.19
CA THR A 39 -10.58 -2.79 14.15
C THR A 39 -9.70 -2.77 12.90
N ALA A 40 -9.26 -1.59 12.47
CA ALA A 40 -8.34 -1.43 11.36
C ALA A 40 -7.02 -2.14 11.62
N LEU A 41 -6.44 -1.97 12.81
CA LEU A 41 -5.21 -2.66 13.19
C LEU A 41 -5.39 -4.19 13.23
N GLN A 42 -6.53 -4.68 13.71
CA GLN A 42 -6.84 -6.12 13.75
C GLN A 42 -7.05 -6.72 12.36
N SER A 43 -7.50 -5.92 11.38
CA SER A 43 -7.70 -6.37 10.01
C SER A 43 -6.38 -6.81 9.34
N VAL A 44 -5.29 -6.06 9.56
CA VAL A 44 -4.00 -6.29 8.90
C VAL A 44 -3.39 -7.63 9.35
N ARG A 45 -2.77 -8.41 8.48
CA ARG A 45 -2.11 -9.69 8.83
C ARG A 45 -0.60 -9.65 8.62
N GLY A 46 -0.15 -8.65 7.89
CA GLY A 46 1.23 -8.33 7.63
C GLY A 46 1.28 -7.17 6.63
N ALA A 47 2.37 -6.43 6.65
CA ALA A 47 2.61 -5.33 5.73
C ALA A 47 4.09 -5.22 5.39
N GLU A 48 4.37 -4.71 4.20
CA GLU A 48 5.71 -4.39 3.73
C GLU A 48 5.66 -2.95 3.21
N VAL A 49 6.63 -2.13 3.57
CA VAL A 49 6.73 -0.74 3.12
C VAL A 49 8.14 -0.47 2.66
N GLY A 50 8.27 -0.10 1.39
CA GLY A 50 9.49 0.43 0.79
C GLY A 50 9.36 1.93 0.54
N VAL A 51 10.32 2.71 1.03
CA VAL A 51 10.45 4.14 0.77
C VAL A 51 11.65 4.37 -0.12
N TYR A 52 11.40 4.99 -1.28
CA TYR A 52 12.38 5.25 -2.32
C TYR A 52 12.47 6.75 -2.57
N GLN A 53 13.67 7.24 -2.82
CA GLN A 53 13.90 8.62 -3.22
C GLN A 53 14.62 8.67 -4.56
N LEU A 54 14.11 9.48 -5.47
CA LEU A 54 14.70 9.63 -6.80
C LEU A 54 16.07 10.31 -6.71
N ARG A 55 17.10 9.70 -7.31
CA ARG A 55 18.44 10.28 -7.47
C ARG A 55 18.38 11.49 -8.41
N HIS A 56 19.41 12.34 -8.33
CA HIS A 56 19.51 13.64 -9.01
C HIS A 56 18.85 13.70 -10.38
N ARG A 57 18.16 14.82 -10.64
CA ARG A 57 17.22 14.89 -11.74
C ARG A 57 17.50 16.03 -12.71
N HIS A 58 17.72 15.65 -13.97
CA HIS A 58 17.79 16.61 -15.08
C HIS A 58 16.44 16.83 -15.80
N LYS A 59 15.40 16.00 -15.58
CA LYS A 59 14.09 16.10 -16.29
C LYS A 59 12.87 15.86 -15.38
N PRO A 60 11.66 16.40 -15.66
CA PRO A 60 10.41 16.21 -14.88
C PRO A 60 9.81 14.79 -14.91
N ILE A 61 8.97 14.36 -13.93
CA ILE A 61 8.47 12.96 -13.81
C ILE A 61 7.26 12.96 -14.70
N LYS A 62 7.24 12.04 -15.65
CA LYS A 62 6.05 11.76 -16.43
C LYS A 62 5.20 10.80 -15.61
N HIS A 63 4.34 11.32 -14.73
CA HIS A 63 3.52 10.50 -13.83
C HIS A 63 2.69 9.47 -14.59
N SER A 64 2.13 9.86 -15.74
CA SER A 64 1.38 8.96 -16.62
C SER A 64 2.21 7.77 -17.12
N ALA A 65 3.47 8.00 -17.49
CA ALA A 65 4.37 6.93 -17.93
C ALA A 65 4.76 6.01 -16.76
N MET A 66 4.95 6.58 -15.56
CA MET A 66 5.26 5.81 -14.37
C MET A 66 4.06 4.95 -13.94
N LEU A 67 2.86 5.53 -13.93
CA LEU A 67 1.62 4.82 -13.64
C LEU A 67 1.39 3.69 -14.65
N SER A 68 1.55 3.95 -15.95
CA SER A 68 1.43 2.91 -16.98
C SER A 68 2.45 1.79 -16.82
N ALA A 69 3.69 2.12 -16.43
CA ALA A 69 4.72 1.13 -16.14
C ALA A 69 4.38 0.29 -14.90
N ALA A 70 3.87 0.93 -13.84
CA ALA A 70 3.40 0.26 -12.63
C ALA A 70 2.21 -0.67 -12.95
N ASP A 71 1.21 -0.19 -13.70
CA ASP A 71 0.06 -0.97 -14.13
C ASP A 71 0.50 -2.22 -14.90
N LYS A 72 1.42 -2.06 -15.86
CA LYS A 72 1.93 -3.20 -16.64
C LYS A 72 2.67 -4.21 -15.75
N ALA A 73 3.48 -3.73 -14.80
CA ALA A 73 4.24 -4.58 -13.91
C ALA A 73 3.36 -5.28 -12.86
N MET A 74 2.25 -4.67 -12.46
CA MET A 74 1.29 -5.22 -11.51
C MET A 74 0.36 -6.22 -12.22
N ALA A 75 -0.18 -5.86 -13.39
CA ALA A 75 -1.05 -6.72 -14.21
C ALA A 75 -0.35 -8.03 -14.60
N SER A 76 0.94 -7.99 -14.97
CA SER A 76 1.70 -9.19 -15.29
C SER A 76 1.87 -10.17 -14.11
N ARG A 77 1.55 -9.73 -12.89
CA ARG A 77 1.62 -10.52 -11.65
C ARG A 77 0.24 -10.81 -11.05
N GLY A 78 -0.83 -10.59 -11.82
CA GLY A 78 -2.22 -10.86 -11.41
C GLY A 78 -2.78 -9.83 -10.43
N TRP A 79 -2.46 -8.55 -10.64
CA TRP A 79 -3.01 -7.45 -9.85
C TRP A 79 -3.79 -6.49 -10.75
N ASP A 80 -4.96 -6.07 -10.26
CA ASP A 80 -5.81 -5.09 -10.90
C ASP A 80 -5.75 -3.77 -10.13
N ARG A 81 -5.69 -2.65 -10.85
CA ARG A 81 -5.77 -1.32 -10.23
C ARG A 81 -7.22 -0.98 -9.93
N ILE A 82 -7.51 -0.67 -8.67
CA ILE A 82 -8.85 -0.25 -8.21
C ILE A 82 -8.93 1.27 -7.97
N VAL A 83 -7.82 1.93 -7.67
CA VAL A 83 -7.75 3.38 -7.49
C VAL A 83 -6.55 3.92 -8.24
N GLY A 84 -6.75 5.04 -8.95
CA GLY A 84 -5.70 5.81 -9.58
C GLY A 84 -6.02 7.29 -9.46
N VAL A 85 -5.19 8.03 -8.74
CA VAL A 85 -5.28 9.49 -8.58
C VAL A 85 -3.99 10.09 -9.08
N MET A 86 -4.06 11.07 -9.98
CA MET A 86 -2.89 11.71 -10.55
C MET A 86 -3.08 13.23 -10.61
N SER A 87 -2.08 13.95 -10.12
CA SER A 87 -1.95 15.40 -10.20
C SER A 87 -0.57 15.78 -10.78
N GLN A 88 -0.30 17.08 -10.91
CA GLN A 88 0.96 17.57 -11.47
C GLN A 88 2.20 17.13 -10.66
N ARG A 89 2.06 16.89 -9.35
CA ARG A 89 3.17 16.53 -8.44
C ARG A 89 2.97 15.21 -7.70
N GLU A 90 1.79 14.63 -7.81
CA GLU A 90 1.36 13.49 -6.99
C GLU A 90 0.79 12.39 -7.86
N LEU A 91 1.07 11.15 -7.48
CA LEU A 91 0.46 9.97 -8.06
C LEU A 91 0.17 8.98 -6.95
N VAL A 92 -1.08 8.50 -6.88
CA VAL A 92 -1.48 7.41 -6.00
C VAL A 92 -2.13 6.33 -6.84
N ALA A 93 -1.72 5.08 -6.64
CA ALA A 93 -2.33 3.91 -7.25
C ALA A 93 -2.52 2.81 -6.21
N ILE A 94 -3.71 2.22 -6.17
CA ILE A 94 -4.03 1.08 -5.31
C ILE A 94 -4.37 -0.11 -6.19
N TYR A 95 -3.71 -1.22 -5.91
CA TYR A 95 -3.86 -2.48 -6.61
C TYR A 95 -4.35 -3.56 -5.66
N VAL A 96 -5.19 -4.45 -6.16
CA VAL A 96 -5.63 -5.66 -5.46
C VAL A 96 -5.30 -6.87 -6.30
N ARG A 97 -5.10 -8.00 -5.64
CA ARG A 97 -4.95 -9.28 -6.34
C ARG A 97 -6.26 -9.66 -7.05
N ASN A 98 -6.17 -10.11 -8.29
CA ASN A 98 -7.34 -10.48 -9.08
C ASN A 98 -7.88 -11.89 -8.77
N ASP A 99 -7.17 -12.64 -7.92
CA ASP A 99 -7.56 -13.96 -7.42
C ASP A 99 -8.17 -13.91 -6.01
N VAL A 100 -8.63 -12.74 -5.55
CA VAL A 100 -9.29 -12.59 -4.25
C VAL A 100 -10.64 -13.32 -4.27
N ARG A 101 -10.75 -14.37 -3.45
CA ARG A 101 -11.98 -15.18 -3.31
C ARG A 101 -12.79 -14.85 -2.06
N SER A 102 -12.24 -14.07 -1.14
CA SER A 102 -12.84 -13.78 0.16
C SER A 102 -12.26 -12.50 0.77
N ALA A 103 -13.10 -11.75 1.49
CA ALA A 103 -12.68 -10.60 2.29
C ALA A 103 -11.70 -10.98 3.43
N ARG A 104 -11.59 -12.26 3.80
CA ARG A 104 -10.68 -12.73 4.87
C ARG A 104 -9.21 -12.67 4.54
N ASN A 105 -8.88 -12.58 3.25
CA ASN A 105 -7.52 -12.69 2.78
C ASN A 105 -7.30 -11.84 1.52
N VAL A 106 -7.40 -10.53 1.70
CA VAL A 106 -7.18 -9.56 0.64
C VAL A 106 -5.72 -9.13 0.68
N LYS A 107 -5.08 -9.11 -0.49
CA LYS A 107 -3.77 -8.48 -0.65
C LYS A 107 -3.96 -7.16 -1.40
N VAL A 108 -3.45 -6.10 -0.81
CA VAL A 108 -3.52 -4.74 -1.35
C VAL A 108 -2.09 -4.24 -1.52
N CYS A 109 -1.85 -3.49 -2.59
CA CYS A 109 -0.59 -2.79 -2.82
C CYS A 109 -0.90 -1.33 -3.15
N LEU A 110 -0.26 -0.41 -2.44
CA LEU A 110 -0.33 1.02 -2.61
C LEU A 110 1.00 1.49 -3.21
N LEU A 111 0.92 2.32 -4.24
CA LEU A 111 2.01 3.16 -4.70
C LEU A 111 1.60 4.62 -4.49
N ALA A 112 2.42 5.38 -3.77
CA ALA A 112 2.25 6.81 -3.60
C ALA A 112 3.55 7.51 -4.00
N LEU A 113 3.47 8.48 -4.91
CA LEU A 113 4.56 9.35 -5.31
C LEU A 113 4.19 10.78 -4.97
N ASN A 114 5.09 11.47 -4.29
CA ASN A 114 5.04 12.91 -4.08
C ASN A 114 6.38 13.53 -4.45
N GLY A 115 6.42 14.28 -5.55
CA GLY A 115 7.63 14.96 -5.99
C GLY A 115 8.77 13.99 -6.33
N ARG A 116 9.69 13.73 -5.39
CA ARG A 116 10.83 12.80 -5.57
C ARG A 116 10.78 11.60 -4.64
N GLU A 117 9.75 11.49 -3.82
CA GLU A 117 9.62 10.41 -2.84
C GLU A 117 8.51 9.48 -3.28
N MET A 118 8.83 8.19 -3.34
CA MET A 118 7.91 7.13 -3.70
C MET A 118 7.82 6.16 -2.54
N VAL A 119 6.60 5.88 -2.11
CA VAL A 119 6.28 4.85 -1.13
C VAL A 119 5.56 3.74 -1.87
N VAL A 120 6.04 2.52 -1.71
CA VAL A 120 5.32 1.31 -2.13
C VAL A 120 5.02 0.52 -0.86
N ALA A 121 3.76 0.27 -0.60
CA ALA A 121 3.32 -0.49 0.56
C ALA A 121 2.46 -1.66 0.11
N SER A 122 2.73 -2.86 0.59
CA SER A 122 1.87 -4.02 0.40
C SER A 122 1.31 -4.47 1.75
N ALA A 123 0.08 -4.96 1.78
CA ALA A 123 -0.51 -5.49 2.99
C ALA A 123 -1.39 -6.70 2.67
N ARG A 124 -1.41 -7.65 3.61
CA ARG A 124 -2.39 -8.73 3.65
C ARG A 124 -3.39 -8.40 4.74
N SER A 125 -4.69 -8.52 4.50
CA SER A 125 -5.72 -8.14 5.48
C SER A 125 -6.95 -9.05 5.46
N ASN A 126 -7.65 -9.12 6.60
CA ASN A 126 -9.03 -9.56 6.72
C ASN A 126 -9.93 -8.31 6.78
N LEU A 127 -10.61 -8.01 5.68
CA LEU A 127 -11.48 -6.84 5.55
C LEU A 127 -12.90 -7.06 6.09
N GLU A 128 -13.31 -8.27 6.48
CA GLU A 128 -14.67 -8.51 7.02
C GLU A 128 -15.02 -7.54 8.17
N PRO A 129 -14.17 -7.33 9.19
CA PRO A 129 -14.49 -6.41 10.29
C PRO A 129 -14.61 -4.95 9.83
N LEU A 130 -13.85 -4.56 8.80
CA LEU A 130 -13.92 -3.21 8.24
C LEU A 130 -15.19 -3.01 7.40
N MET A 131 -15.63 -4.06 6.69
CA MET A 131 -16.89 -4.04 5.97
C MET A 131 -18.06 -3.96 6.95
N GLU A 132 -18.05 -4.74 8.03
CA GLU A 132 -19.07 -4.66 9.10
C GLU A 132 -19.13 -3.25 9.70
N LEU A 133 -17.98 -2.62 9.98
CA LEU A 133 -17.96 -1.22 10.45
C LEU A 133 -18.54 -0.25 9.43
N ALA A 134 -18.20 -0.39 8.15
CA ALA A 134 -18.67 0.50 7.10
C ALA A 134 -20.19 0.38 6.88
N PHE A 135 -20.74 -0.84 6.92
CA PHE A 135 -22.17 -1.08 6.71
C PHE A 135 -23.04 -0.76 7.94
N ASN A 136 -22.47 -0.76 9.15
CA ASN A 136 -23.20 -0.47 10.38
C ASN A 136 -23.16 1.00 10.80
N ARG A 137 -22.60 1.90 9.97
CA ARG A 137 -22.68 3.35 10.23
C ARG A 137 -24.06 3.88 9.84
N PRO A 138 -24.82 4.51 10.76
CA PRO A 138 -25.94 5.35 10.36
C PRO A 138 -25.40 6.56 9.58
N GLU A 139 -26.06 6.90 8.47
CA GLU A 139 -25.81 8.14 7.71
C GLU A 139 -26.06 9.40 8.55
#